data_AF-A0A7X7KCQ3-F1
#
_entry.id   AF-A0A7X7KCQ3-F1
#
_cell.length_a   1.000
_cell.length_b   1.000
_cell.length_c   1.000
_cell.angle_alpha   90.00
_cell.angle_beta   90.00
_cell.angle_gamma   90.00
#
_symmetry.space_group_name_H-M   'P 1'
#
loop_
_entity.id
_entity.type
_entity.pdbx_description
1 polymer ?
#
loop_
_entity_poly.entity_id
_entity_poly.type
_entity_poly.pdbx_seq_one_letter_code
_entity_poly.pdbx_strand_id
1 'polypeptide(L)'
;MKYKRLIALFPCENLEDFDLDRSEGDAEQLLAAWTILWHPLLLADQDDIPNWLPPSTPPHDPADCLIVVPDCCASLLPEGWTLDAERAGACVLRGMTDRRRMLEIALQHPTADGNLNDQAAPGGGDELAADFLALGYCHLQVELLNRKSRYMSNLDESSLRIAALAAARAAIDGNATEARDHLQAAFDRLHESREYFHPLEIRLLDLTLLAPTTIGDSFRKELPPGKDAVAGLPGSDCVNSLENTAGQAGSGTPSDRTTLQSNRTTSPSDRTTSPSDRTTLPSDKLATCPANLLAAGEVLDCMARDEPESLAALKKALEDGSAELIGGEYCEAPLPLLGPEAIDLLLARGLAAYERHLQLRPTVFGRRRFGLTPALPGILRRRGFAAAFHCTL
;
A
#
# COMPACT_ATOMS: atom_id res chain seq x y z
N MET A 1 -14.21 -5.20 26.87
CA MET A 1 -13.78 -3.80 26.65
C MET A 1 -14.93 -3.03 26.01
N LYS A 2 -15.71 -2.21 26.72
CA LYS A 2 -16.93 -1.67 26.09
C LYS A 2 -16.84 -0.18 25.79
N TYR A 3 -16.06 0.17 24.77
CA TYR A 3 -16.39 1.38 24.03
C TYR A 3 -17.78 1.20 23.42
N LYS A 4 -18.66 2.19 23.56
CA LYS A 4 -19.98 2.16 22.93
C LYS A 4 -19.91 2.34 21.42
N ARG A 5 -18.92 3.12 20.96
CA ARG A 5 -18.73 3.49 19.56
C ARG A 5 -17.25 3.68 19.26
N LEU A 6 -16.88 3.35 18.02
CA LEU A 6 -15.56 3.52 17.46
C LEU A 6 -15.63 4.57 16.34
N ILE A 7 -14.92 5.68 16.49
CA ILE A 7 -15.09 6.86 15.63
C ILE A 7 -13.73 7.40 15.18
N ALA A 8 -13.58 7.65 13.88
CA ALA A 8 -12.47 8.43 13.34
C ALA A 8 -12.99 9.78 12.81
N LEU A 9 -12.24 10.86 12.99
CA LEU A 9 -12.59 12.14 12.37
C LEU A 9 -11.91 12.29 11.01
N PHE A 10 -12.70 12.65 9.99
CA PHE A 10 -12.21 12.88 8.63
C PHE A 10 -12.38 14.34 8.22
N PRO A 11 -11.39 15.00 7.62
CA PRO A 11 -11.42 16.42 7.26
C PRO A 11 -12.27 16.68 6.00
N CYS A 12 -13.54 16.27 6.03
CA CYS A 12 -14.56 16.46 5.01
C CYS A 12 -15.96 16.38 5.63
N GLU A 13 -16.93 17.10 5.06
CA GLU A 13 -18.34 16.99 5.45
C GLU A 13 -18.98 15.71 4.92
N ASN A 14 -18.66 15.37 3.66
CA ASN A 14 -19.06 14.13 3.00
C ASN A 14 -17.80 13.46 2.44
N LEU A 15 -17.79 12.12 2.39
CA LEU A 15 -16.65 11.38 1.84
C LEU A 15 -16.45 11.66 0.33
N GLU A 16 -17.48 12.15 -0.36
CA GLU A 16 -17.40 12.60 -1.77
C GLU A 16 -16.47 13.81 -1.95
N ASP A 17 -16.51 14.72 -0.97
CA ASP A 17 -15.71 15.95 -0.93
C ASP A 17 -14.32 15.72 -0.33
N PHE A 18 -13.99 14.47 0.03
CA PHE A 18 -12.71 14.13 0.63
C PHE A 18 -11.57 14.28 -0.38
N ASP A 19 -10.75 15.30 -0.16
CA ASP A 19 -9.56 15.57 -0.96
C ASP A 19 -8.48 14.51 -0.72
N LEU A 20 -7.94 13.97 -1.83
CA LEU A 20 -6.86 13.00 -1.83
C LEU A 20 -5.49 13.65 -2.11
N ASP A 21 -5.45 14.91 -2.54
CA ASP A 21 -4.20 15.66 -2.70
C ASP A 21 -3.73 16.17 -1.33
N ARG A 22 -3.06 15.27 -0.59
CA ARG A 22 -2.62 15.49 0.80
C ARG A 22 -1.15 15.17 0.98
N SER A 23 -0.56 15.76 2.01
CA SER A 23 0.82 15.43 2.40
C SER A 23 0.94 13.97 2.87
N GLU A 24 2.14 13.41 2.79
CA GLU A 24 2.43 12.05 3.29
C GLU A 24 2.04 11.90 4.77
N GLY A 25 2.38 12.89 5.61
CA GLY A 25 2.01 12.89 7.02
C GLY A 25 0.51 12.93 7.25
N ASP A 26 -0.25 13.67 6.43
CA ASP A 26 -1.72 13.70 6.50
C ASP A 26 -2.34 12.36 6.11
N ALA A 27 -1.81 11.72 5.06
CA ALA A 27 -2.28 10.42 4.64
C ALA A 27 -2.00 9.35 5.72
N GLU A 28 -0.79 9.37 6.30
CA GLU A 28 -0.37 8.43 7.35
C GLU A 28 -1.30 8.52 8.58
N GLN A 29 -1.52 9.72 9.10
CA GLN A 29 -2.37 9.90 10.29
C GLN A 29 -3.84 9.52 10.04
N LEU A 30 -4.39 9.80 8.85
CA LEU A 30 -5.78 9.47 8.52
C LEU A 30 -5.97 7.96 8.37
N LEU A 31 -5.05 7.29 7.67
CA LEU A 31 -5.09 5.84 7.50
C LEU A 31 -4.87 5.11 8.82
N ALA A 32 -3.93 5.58 9.65
CA ALA A 32 -3.73 5.04 10.99
C ALA A 32 -5.00 5.19 11.83
N ALA A 33 -5.56 6.41 11.90
CA ALA A 33 -6.75 6.70 12.69
C ALA A 33 -7.97 5.86 12.31
N TRP A 34 -8.15 5.60 11.02
CA TRP A 34 -9.22 4.76 10.53
C TRP A 34 -8.98 3.27 10.80
N THR A 35 -7.80 2.77 10.40
CA THR A 35 -7.55 1.32 10.38
C THR A 35 -7.47 0.71 11.78
N ILE A 36 -6.95 1.42 12.80
CA ILE A 36 -6.88 0.86 14.16
C ILE A 36 -8.24 0.45 14.72
N LEU A 37 -9.31 1.16 14.33
CA LEU A 37 -10.67 0.90 14.84
C LEU A 37 -11.20 -0.46 14.40
N TRP A 38 -10.62 -1.04 13.35
CA TRP A 38 -10.99 -2.35 12.83
C TRP A 38 -10.34 -3.51 13.57
N HIS A 39 -9.47 -3.26 14.55
CA HIS A 39 -8.81 -4.32 15.30
C HIS A 39 -9.82 -5.27 15.98
N PRO A 40 -9.64 -6.60 15.93
CA PRO A 40 -10.64 -7.56 16.42
C PRO A 40 -11.00 -7.37 17.89
N LEU A 41 -10.03 -7.04 18.75
CA LEU A 41 -10.26 -6.73 20.18
C LEU A 41 -11.17 -5.52 20.41
N LEU A 42 -11.24 -4.58 19.46
CA LEU A 42 -12.14 -3.43 19.54
C LEU A 42 -13.52 -3.79 18.97
N LEU A 43 -13.56 -4.53 17.86
CA LEU A 43 -14.78 -4.86 17.13
C LEU A 43 -15.68 -5.90 17.81
N ALA A 44 -15.12 -6.90 18.49
CA ALA A 44 -15.93 -8.03 18.97
C ALA A 44 -17.02 -7.63 19.96
N ASP A 45 -16.77 -6.57 20.75
CA ASP A 45 -17.68 -6.01 21.74
C ASP A 45 -18.64 -4.95 21.16
N GLN A 46 -18.55 -4.67 19.85
CA GLN A 46 -19.44 -3.74 19.15
C GLN A 46 -20.68 -4.46 18.56
N ASP A 47 -21.72 -3.66 18.37
CA ASP A 47 -22.91 -4.03 17.59
C ASP A 47 -22.89 -3.45 16.16
N ASP A 48 -21.93 -2.54 15.90
CA ASP A 48 -21.76 -1.83 14.64
C ASP A 48 -20.27 -1.73 14.24
N ILE A 49 -20.01 -1.52 12.95
CA ILE A 49 -18.65 -1.28 12.44
C ILE A 49 -18.19 0.16 12.75
N PRO A 50 -16.87 0.45 12.69
CA PRO A 50 -16.35 1.78 12.92
C PRO A 50 -16.96 2.79 11.96
N ASN A 51 -17.22 4.00 12.46
CA ASN A 51 -17.79 5.08 11.65
C ASN A 51 -16.84 6.28 11.61
N TRP A 52 -16.98 7.13 10.60
CA TRP A 52 -16.29 8.41 10.52
C TRP A 52 -17.27 9.56 10.74
N LEU A 53 -16.78 10.70 11.24
CA LEU A 53 -17.58 11.92 11.39
C LEU A 53 -16.79 13.17 10.95
N PRO A 54 -17.47 14.22 10.49
CA PRO A 54 -16.84 15.50 10.21
C PRO A 54 -16.43 16.21 11.51
N PRO A 55 -15.25 16.88 11.56
CA PRO A 55 -14.82 17.69 12.69
C PRO A 55 -15.76 18.85 13.03
N SER A 56 -16.53 19.34 12.05
CA SER A 56 -17.53 20.40 12.24
C SER A 56 -18.72 19.96 13.09
N THR A 57 -19.04 18.66 13.05
CA THR A 57 -20.16 18.03 13.76
C THR A 57 -19.67 16.80 14.52
N PRO A 58 -18.80 16.99 15.53
CA PRO A 58 -18.28 15.89 16.31
C PRO A 58 -19.38 15.27 17.19
N PRO A 59 -19.17 14.06 17.75
CA PRO A 59 -20.18 13.38 18.57
C PRO A 59 -20.77 14.27 19.68
N HIS A 60 -22.09 14.42 19.70
CA HIS A 60 -22.81 15.14 20.76
C HIS A 60 -22.81 14.40 22.10
N ASP A 61 -22.79 13.07 22.07
CA ASP A 61 -22.64 12.20 23.25
C ASP A 61 -21.37 11.36 23.08
N PRO A 62 -20.20 11.88 23.51
CA PRO A 62 -18.92 11.20 23.34
C PRO A 62 -18.63 10.19 24.48
N ALA A 63 -19.50 10.06 25.49
CA ALA A 63 -19.27 9.19 26.63
C ALA A 63 -19.03 7.73 26.20
N ASP A 64 -18.02 7.09 26.78
CA ASP A 64 -17.59 5.73 26.48
C ASP A 64 -17.23 5.49 24.99
N CYS A 65 -16.97 6.53 24.19
CA CYS A 65 -16.53 6.38 22.80
C CYS A 65 -15.01 6.33 22.71
N LEU A 66 -14.47 5.54 21.78
CA LEU A 66 -13.11 5.70 21.28
C LEU A 66 -13.15 6.63 20.07
N ILE A 67 -12.52 7.79 20.19
CA ILE A 67 -12.51 8.82 19.14
C ILE A 67 -11.08 9.12 18.75
N VAL A 68 -10.75 8.90 17.48
CA VAL A 68 -9.42 9.19 16.94
C VAL A 68 -9.48 10.48 16.15
N VAL A 69 -8.65 11.45 16.58
CA VAL A 69 -8.57 12.79 16.00
C VAL A 69 -7.20 12.95 15.33
N PRO A 70 -7.13 12.83 14.00
CA PRO A 70 -5.95 13.23 13.24
C PRO A 70 -5.62 14.71 13.49
N ASP A 71 -4.34 15.06 13.50
CA ASP A 71 -3.86 16.44 13.67
C ASP A 71 -4.38 17.36 12.56
N CYS A 72 -4.57 16.84 11.34
CA CYS A 72 -5.20 17.60 10.24
C CYS A 72 -6.68 17.95 10.50
N CYS A 73 -7.34 17.27 11.45
CA CYS A 73 -8.69 17.57 11.92
C CYS A 73 -8.72 18.50 13.15
N ALA A 74 -7.61 18.62 13.90
CA ALA A 74 -7.58 19.27 15.20
C ALA A 74 -7.99 20.76 15.14
N SER A 75 -7.57 21.47 14.08
CA SER A 75 -7.91 22.88 13.87
C SER A 75 -9.35 23.12 13.38
N LEU A 76 -10.03 22.07 12.93
CA LEU A 76 -11.40 22.12 12.41
C LEU A 76 -12.45 21.83 13.49
N LEU A 77 -12.01 21.36 14.67
CA LEU A 77 -12.90 21.05 15.79
C LEU A 77 -13.38 22.33 16.49
N PRO A 78 -14.61 22.31 17.07
CA PRO A 78 -15.05 23.35 17.97
C PRO A 78 -14.09 23.52 19.15
N GLU A 79 -13.86 24.77 19.54
CA GLU A 79 -12.97 25.11 20.64
C GLU A 79 -13.41 24.43 21.95
N GLY A 80 -12.46 23.82 22.67
CA GLY A 80 -12.73 23.14 23.94
C GLY A 80 -13.36 21.74 23.83
N TRP A 81 -13.85 21.33 22.64
CA TRP A 81 -14.59 20.07 22.49
C TRP A 81 -13.80 18.83 22.95
N THR A 82 -12.51 18.76 22.65
CA THR A 82 -11.68 17.60 23.07
C THR A 82 -11.61 17.45 24.58
N LEU A 83 -11.45 18.55 25.33
CA LEU A 83 -11.42 18.54 26.79
C LEU A 83 -12.77 18.15 27.37
N ASP A 84 -13.86 18.65 26.77
CA ASP A 84 -15.22 18.32 27.20
C ASP A 84 -15.57 16.86 26.92
N ALA A 85 -15.11 16.31 25.79
CA ALA A 85 -15.27 14.89 25.45
C ALA A 85 -14.49 13.98 26.43
N GLU A 86 -13.24 14.31 26.74
CA GLU A 86 -12.44 13.59 27.76
C GLU A 86 -13.12 13.66 29.14
N ARG A 87 -13.65 14.83 29.54
CA ARG A 87 -14.41 15.00 30.79
C ARG A 87 -15.71 14.19 30.83
N ALA A 88 -16.34 14.01 29.68
CA ALA A 88 -17.53 13.17 29.52
C ALA A 88 -17.22 11.66 29.52
N GLY A 89 -15.93 11.26 29.61
CA GLY A 89 -15.50 9.87 29.67
C GLY A 89 -15.16 9.25 28.31
N ALA A 90 -14.97 10.06 27.27
CA ALA A 90 -14.47 9.58 25.98
C ALA A 90 -12.97 9.27 26.04
N CYS A 91 -12.53 8.22 25.33
CA CYS A 91 -11.12 7.99 25.04
C CYS A 91 -10.78 8.72 23.73
N VAL A 92 -10.08 9.85 23.84
CA VAL A 92 -9.72 10.68 22.67
C VAL A 92 -8.23 10.51 22.35
N LEU A 93 -7.92 9.93 21.19
CA LEU A 93 -6.55 9.79 20.69
C LEU A 93 -6.21 10.97 19.76
N ARG A 94 -5.15 11.72 20.06
CA ARG A 94 -4.72 12.93 19.34
C ARG A 94 -3.20 13.12 19.39
N GLY A 95 -2.61 13.85 18.44
CA GLY A 95 -1.17 14.15 18.44
C GLY A 95 -0.31 12.93 18.14
N MET A 96 -0.83 12.00 17.34
CA MET A 96 -0.20 10.71 17.05
C MET A 96 -0.26 10.42 15.56
N THR A 97 0.81 9.85 15.03
CA THR A 97 0.89 9.34 13.64
C THR A 97 1.17 7.84 13.60
N ASP A 98 1.87 7.31 14.61
CA ASP A 98 2.20 5.88 14.68
C ASP A 98 0.99 5.02 15.06
N ARG A 99 0.55 4.21 14.08
CA ARG A 99 -0.53 3.23 14.21
C ARG A 99 -0.30 2.24 15.37
N ARG A 100 0.94 1.77 15.60
CA ARG A 100 1.22 0.80 16.67
C ARG A 100 0.97 1.43 18.03
N ARG A 101 1.51 2.63 18.24
CA ARG A 101 1.29 3.38 19.47
C ARG A 101 -0.19 3.72 19.71
N MET A 102 -0.93 4.10 18.65
CA MET A 102 -2.38 4.33 18.78
C MET A 102 -3.12 3.07 19.24
N LEU A 103 -2.78 1.91 18.65
CA LEU A 103 -3.38 0.64 19.00
C LEU A 103 -3.07 0.25 20.46
N GLU A 104 -1.82 0.41 20.90
CA GLU A 104 -1.43 0.17 22.29
C GLU A 104 -2.32 0.96 23.26
N ILE A 105 -2.51 2.25 23.02
CA ILE A 105 -3.32 3.11 23.90
C ILE A 105 -4.80 2.74 23.80
N ALA A 106 -5.32 2.50 22.60
CA ALA A 106 -6.72 2.11 22.38
C ALA A 106 -7.07 0.83 23.17
N LEU A 107 -6.13 -0.11 23.26
CA LEU A 107 -6.28 -1.38 23.97
C LEU A 107 -5.96 -1.29 25.48
N GLN A 108 -5.26 -0.26 25.96
CA GLN A 108 -4.82 -0.10 27.36
C GLN A 108 -5.82 0.60 28.29
N HIS A 109 -6.88 1.25 27.78
CA HIS A 109 -7.88 1.92 28.64
C HIS A 109 -8.65 0.88 29.49
N PRO A 110 -8.79 1.07 30.82
CA PRO A 110 -8.61 0.00 31.79
C PRO A 110 -9.69 -1.08 31.76
N THR A 111 -9.22 -2.33 31.64
CA THR A 111 -9.94 -3.52 32.08
C THR A 111 -10.00 -3.54 33.60
N ALA A 112 -11.21 -3.55 34.17
CA ALA A 112 -11.43 -4.25 35.43
C ALA A 112 -11.43 -5.75 35.09
N ASP A 113 -10.26 -6.37 35.27
CA ASP A 113 -10.01 -7.80 35.49
C ASP A 113 -8.71 -8.20 34.78
N GLY A 114 -7.64 -8.23 35.58
CA GLY A 114 -6.36 -8.77 35.19
C GLY A 114 -6.49 -10.27 34.97
N ASN A 115 -6.45 -10.66 33.70
CA ASN A 115 -5.88 -11.92 33.23
C ASN A 115 -5.62 -11.78 31.73
N LEU A 116 -4.58 -11.01 31.40
CA LEU A 116 -3.86 -11.24 30.15
C LEU A 116 -3.12 -12.56 30.34
N ASN A 117 -3.77 -13.67 29.98
CA ASN A 117 -3.10 -14.94 29.84
C ASN A 117 -2.00 -14.75 28.78
N ASP A 118 -0.77 -14.83 29.26
CA ASP A 118 0.50 -14.76 28.56
C ASP A 118 0.72 -16.01 27.67
N GLN A 119 -0.29 -16.38 26.89
CA GLN A 119 -0.24 -17.46 25.91
C GLN A 119 -0.79 -16.99 24.56
N ALA A 120 -0.23 -15.91 24.02
CA ALA A 120 -0.24 -15.70 22.57
C ALA A 120 0.94 -16.47 21.98
N ALA A 121 0.68 -17.63 21.40
CA ALA A 121 1.65 -18.28 20.52
C ALA A 121 2.02 -17.31 19.38
N PRO A 122 3.31 -17.15 19.04
CA PRO A 122 3.74 -16.24 17.99
C PRO A 122 3.30 -16.79 16.63
N GLY A 123 2.41 -16.08 15.94
CA GLY A 123 2.20 -16.28 14.49
C GLY A 123 0.76 -16.18 13.99
N GLY A 124 -0.26 -16.53 14.78
CA GLY A 124 -1.65 -16.63 14.30
C GLY A 124 -2.55 -15.43 14.62
N GLY A 125 -2.46 -14.89 15.85
CA GLY A 125 -3.31 -13.78 16.29
C GLY A 125 -2.95 -12.44 15.66
N ASP A 126 -1.66 -12.23 15.37
CA ASP A 126 -1.15 -11.01 14.74
C ASP A 126 -1.50 -10.95 13.24
N GLU A 127 -1.56 -12.10 12.56
CA GLU A 127 -1.96 -12.19 11.16
C GLU A 127 -3.45 -11.88 10.97
N LEU A 128 -4.32 -12.48 11.79
CA LEU A 128 -5.74 -12.15 11.78
C LEU A 128 -5.97 -10.66 12.09
N ALA A 129 -5.29 -10.11 13.10
CA ALA A 129 -5.37 -8.69 13.40
C ALA A 129 -4.96 -7.84 12.19
N ALA A 130 -3.91 -8.22 11.45
CA ALA A 130 -3.51 -7.53 10.22
C ALA A 130 -4.60 -7.61 9.12
N ASP A 131 -5.27 -8.76 8.95
CA ASP A 131 -6.37 -8.92 7.99
C ASP A 131 -7.56 -8.00 8.33
N PHE A 132 -7.85 -7.81 9.61
CA PHE A 132 -8.86 -6.85 10.08
C PHE A 132 -8.48 -5.40 9.74
N LEU A 133 -7.23 -5.01 9.96
CA LEU A 133 -6.75 -3.67 9.57
C LEU A 133 -6.84 -3.48 8.04
N ALA A 134 -6.53 -4.54 7.27
CA ALA A 134 -6.67 -4.56 5.82
C ALA A 134 -8.13 -4.46 5.37
N LEU A 135 -9.06 -5.12 6.07
CA LEU A 135 -10.49 -5.00 5.82
C LEU A 135 -10.95 -3.55 5.99
N GLY A 136 -10.53 -2.88 7.06
CA GLY A 136 -10.82 -1.47 7.28
C GLY A 136 -10.27 -0.57 6.17
N TYR A 137 -9.03 -0.80 5.75
CA TYR A 137 -8.45 -0.10 4.60
C TYR A 137 -9.28 -0.31 3.32
N CYS A 138 -9.57 -1.57 2.96
CA CYS A 138 -10.34 -1.91 1.76
C CYS A 138 -11.75 -1.31 1.79
N HIS A 139 -12.41 -1.31 2.95
CA HIS A 139 -13.72 -0.68 3.12
C HIS A 139 -13.66 0.82 2.77
N LEU A 140 -12.69 1.55 3.31
CA LEU A 140 -12.51 2.97 3.00
C LEU A 140 -12.23 3.20 1.50
N GLN A 141 -11.38 2.38 0.89
CA GLN A 141 -11.07 2.49 -0.54
C GLN A 141 -12.30 2.25 -1.43
N VAL A 142 -13.10 1.22 -1.13
CA VAL A 142 -14.34 0.92 -1.87
C VAL A 142 -15.36 2.04 -1.69
N GLU A 143 -15.53 2.55 -0.48
CA GLU A 143 -16.44 3.66 -0.20
C GLU A 143 -16.03 4.94 -0.92
N LEU A 144 -14.73 5.28 -0.95
CA LEU A 144 -14.19 6.40 -1.72
C LEU A 144 -14.41 6.21 -3.22
N LEU A 145 -14.17 5.01 -3.74
CA LEU A 145 -14.33 4.67 -5.16
C LEU A 145 -15.80 4.80 -5.62
N ASN A 146 -16.73 4.27 -4.84
CA ASN A 146 -18.16 4.32 -5.11
C ASN A 146 -18.67 5.76 -5.10
N ARG A 147 -18.34 6.51 -4.05
CA ARG A 147 -18.87 7.86 -3.82
C ARG A 147 -18.31 8.89 -4.80
N LYS A 148 -17.01 8.84 -5.12
CA LYS A 148 -16.42 9.73 -6.15
C LYS A 148 -16.96 9.48 -7.56
N SER A 149 -17.50 8.29 -7.83
CA SER A 149 -18.05 7.95 -9.14
C SER A 149 -19.51 8.36 -9.33
N ARG A 150 -20.35 8.28 -8.27
CA ARG A 150 -21.82 8.32 -8.42
C ARG A 150 -22.64 8.87 -7.24
N TYR A 151 -22.06 9.53 -6.24
CA TYR A 151 -22.78 10.13 -5.09
C TYR A 151 -23.57 9.16 -4.17
N MET A 152 -23.44 7.83 -4.36
CA MET A 152 -24.07 6.80 -3.52
C MET A 152 -23.21 5.54 -3.47
N SER A 153 -23.17 4.87 -2.32
CA SER A 153 -22.55 3.55 -2.20
C SER A 153 -23.52 2.43 -2.59
N ASN A 154 -23.02 1.43 -3.31
CA ASN A 154 -23.74 0.19 -3.61
C ASN A 154 -23.38 -0.95 -2.64
N LEU A 155 -22.55 -0.66 -1.62
CA LEU A 155 -22.09 -1.65 -0.68
C LEU A 155 -23.23 -2.13 0.23
N ASP A 156 -23.40 -3.44 0.35
CA ASP A 156 -24.27 -4.04 1.37
C ASP A 156 -23.59 -3.97 2.74
N GLU A 157 -23.70 -2.79 3.35
CA GLU A 157 -23.13 -2.48 4.66
C GLU A 157 -23.68 -3.39 5.76
N SER A 158 -24.93 -3.84 5.64
CA SER A 158 -25.54 -4.75 6.62
C SER A 158 -24.86 -6.11 6.62
N SER A 159 -24.64 -6.70 5.46
CA SER A 159 -23.93 -7.98 5.33
C SER A 159 -22.45 -7.84 5.72
N LEU A 160 -21.79 -6.75 5.32
CA LEU A 160 -20.41 -6.46 5.72
C LEU A 160 -20.28 -6.39 7.25
N ARG A 161 -21.16 -5.64 7.90
CA ARG A 161 -21.18 -5.48 9.36
C ARG A 161 -21.38 -6.82 10.07
N ILE A 162 -22.34 -7.64 9.62
CA ILE A 162 -22.58 -8.96 10.20
C ILE A 162 -21.33 -9.84 10.08
N ALA A 163 -20.71 -9.90 8.90
CA ALA A 163 -19.53 -10.71 8.66
C ALA A 163 -18.32 -10.22 9.48
N ALA A 164 -18.04 -8.91 9.49
CA ALA A 164 -16.91 -8.34 10.22
C ALA A 164 -17.02 -8.55 11.74
N LEU A 165 -18.21 -8.35 12.32
CA LEU A 165 -18.42 -8.55 13.76
C LEU A 165 -18.39 -10.04 14.15
N ALA A 166 -18.95 -10.92 13.32
CA ALA A 166 -18.87 -12.37 13.54
C ALA A 166 -17.41 -12.85 13.48
N ALA A 167 -16.63 -12.36 12.52
CA ALA A 167 -15.21 -12.65 12.44
C ALA A 167 -14.46 -12.20 13.69
N ALA A 168 -14.74 -10.99 14.19
CA ALA A 168 -14.04 -10.44 15.35
C ALA A 168 -14.32 -11.27 16.61
N ARG A 169 -15.57 -11.68 16.82
CA ARG A 169 -15.97 -12.54 17.94
C ARG A 169 -15.29 -13.91 17.86
N ALA A 170 -15.34 -14.56 16.70
CA ALA A 170 -14.64 -15.83 16.47
C ALA A 170 -13.13 -15.71 16.70
N ALA A 171 -12.51 -14.59 16.32
CA ALA A 171 -11.08 -14.35 16.53
C ALA A 171 -10.73 -14.25 18.04
N ILE A 172 -11.54 -13.57 18.85
CA ILE A 172 -11.32 -13.47 20.31
C ILE A 172 -11.58 -14.82 21.01
N ASP A 173 -12.56 -15.59 20.53
CA ASP A 173 -12.87 -16.91 21.07
C ASP A 173 -11.81 -17.97 20.71
N GLY A 174 -10.79 -17.60 19.91
CA GLY A 174 -9.71 -18.49 19.48
C GLY A 174 -10.06 -19.37 18.28
N ASN A 175 -11.22 -19.17 17.65
CA ASN A 175 -11.69 -19.90 16.48
C ASN A 175 -11.13 -19.31 15.17
N ALA A 176 -9.82 -19.48 14.95
CA ALA A 176 -9.12 -18.85 13.83
C ALA A 176 -9.63 -19.24 12.43
N THR A 177 -10.18 -20.44 12.25
CA THR A 177 -10.76 -20.87 10.96
C THR A 177 -12.07 -20.15 10.66
N GLU A 178 -12.98 -20.14 11.64
CA GLU A 178 -14.27 -19.46 11.54
C GLU A 178 -14.10 -17.95 11.37
N ALA A 179 -13.11 -17.35 12.06
CA ALA A 179 -12.75 -15.96 11.87
C ALA A 179 -12.34 -15.66 10.41
N ARG A 180 -11.54 -16.53 9.78
CA ARG A 180 -11.13 -16.38 8.38
C ARG A 180 -12.30 -16.54 7.42
N ASP A 181 -13.20 -17.49 7.65
CA ASP A 181 -14.38 -17.70 6.81
C ASP A 181 -15.29 -16.45 6.82
N HIS A 182 -15.50 -15.85 8.00
CA HIS A 182 -16.26 -14.62 8.13
C HIS A 182 -15.52 -13.40 7.55
N LEU A 183 -14.19 -13.30 7.70
CA LEU A 183 -13.38 -12.26 7.04
C LEU A 183 -13.46 -12.38 5.51
N GLN A 184 -13.37 -13.60 4.96
CA GLN A 184 -13.51 -13.83 3.53
C GLN A 184 -14.88 -13.34 3.05
N ALA A 185 -15.96 -13.67 3.77
CA ALA A 185 -17.30 -13.17 3.44
C ALA A 185 -17.39 -11.63 3.47
N ALA A 186 -16.68 -10.96 4.39
CA ALA A 186 -16.59 -9.51 4.43
C ALA A 186 -15.83 -8.95 3.20
N PHE A 187 -14.70 -9.55 2.83
CA PHE A 187 -13.94 -9.16 1.62
C PHE A 187 -14.72 -9.42 0.33
N ASP A 188 -15.51 -10.49 0.26
CA ASP A 188 -16.36 -10.79 -0.90
C ASP A 188 -17.38 -9.68 -1.13
N ARG A 189 -17.98 -9.12 -0.07
CA ARG A 189 -18.91 -7.97 -0.19
C ARG A 189 -18.21 -6.72 -0.74
N LEU A 190 -16.99 -6.44 -0.28
CA LEU A 190 -16.18 -5.34 -0.81
C LEU A 190 -15.80 -5.57 -2.28
N HIS A 191 -15.44 -6.81 -2.63
CA HIS A 191 -15.11 -7.20 -3.99
C HIS A 191 -16.32 -7.04 -4.92
N GLU A 192 -17.48 -7.57 -4.56
CA GLU A 192 -18.74 -7.44 -5.32
C GLU A 192 -19.12 -5.98 -5.55
N SER A 193 -19.01 -5.15 -4.51
CA SER A 193 -19.27 -3.70 -4.59
C SER A 193 -18.34 -3.02 -5.59
N ARG A 194 -17.03 -3.32 -5.54
CA ARG A 194 -16.03 -2.80 -6.49
C ARG A 194 -16.29 -3.28 -7.92
N GLU A 195 -16.49 -4.58 -8.13
CA GLU A 195 -16.66 -5.20 -9.46
C GLU A 195 -17.84 -4.60 -10.21
N TYR A 196 -18.90 -4.20 -9.51
CA TYR A 196 -20.05 -3.55 -10.12
C TYR A 196 -19.68 -2.27 -10.90
N PHE A 197 -18.70 -1.50 -10.41
CA PHE A 197 -18.27 -0.25 -11.05
C PHE A 197 -16.93 -0.34 -11.77
N HIS A 198 -16.01 -1.16 -11.27
CA HIS A 198 -14.64 -1.30 -11.74
C HIS A 198 -14.23 -2.77 -11.85
N PRO A 199 -14.72 -3.49 -12.87
CA PRO A 199 -14.43 -4.92 -13.09
C PRO A 199 -13.05 -5.16 -13.73
N LEU A 200 -12.10 -4.24 -13.50
CA LEU A 200 -10.75 -4.38 -14.04
C LEU A 200 -9.93 -5.24 -13.09
N GLU A 201 -9.14 -6.15 -13.66
CA GLU A 201 -8.18 -6.92 -12.90
C GLU A 201 -7.14 -5.98 -12.28
N ILE A 202 -7.07 -5.97 -10.96
CA ILE A 202 -6.07 -5.21 -10.20
C ILE A 202 -4.92 -6.15 -9.87
N ARG A 203 -3.72 -5.77 -10.26
CA ARG A 203 -2.49 -6.45 -9.85
C ARG A 203 -1.69 -5.51 -8.97
N LEU A 204 -1.18 -6.03 -7.87
CA LEU A 204 -0.23 -5.32 -7.02
C LEU A 204 1.18 -5.65 -7.52
N LEU A 205 1.97 -4.60 -7.74
CA LEU A 205 3.38 -4.71 -8.07
C LEU A 205 4.16 -4.02 -6.96
N ASP A 206 4.96 -4.80 -6.24
CA ASP A 206 5.96 -4.24 -5.34
C ASP A 206 7.17 -3.80 -6.16
N LEU A 207 7.51 -2.51 -6.10
CA LEU A 207 8.55 -1.90 -6.93
C LEU A 207 9.43 -0.99 -6.08
N THR A 208 10.70 -1.34 -5.97
CA THR A 208 11.72 -0.50 -5.33
C THR A 208 12.48 0.30 -6.38
N LEU A 209 12.46 1.63 -6.25
CA LEU A 209 13.16 2.54 -7.16
C LEU A 209 14.59 2.77 -6.67
N LEU A 210 15.58 2.37 -7.46
CA LEU A 210 16.99 2.61 -7.15
C LEU A 210 17.46 3.93 -7.75
N ALA A 211 18.09 4.75 -6.91
CA ALA A 211 18.73 6.00 -7.29
C ALA A 211 20.13 6.06 -6.67
N PRO A 212 21.06 6.85 -7.23
CA PRO A 212 22.40 6.99 -6.64
C PRO A 212 22.39 7.48 -5.18
N THR A 213 21.30 8.10 -4.71
CA THR A 213 21.13 8.58 -3.34
C THR A 213 20.55 7.55 -2.38
N THR A 214 20.05 6.40 -2.87
CA THR A 214 19.39 5.37 -2.05
C THR A 214 20.18 4.05 -1.99
N ILE A 215 21.33 3.99 -2.66
CA ILE A 215 22.28 2.87 -2.53
C ILE A 215 22.97 2.86 -1.16
N GLY A 216 23.69 1.78 -0.83
CA GLY A 216 24.37 1.61 0.45
C GLY A 216 23.58 0.80 1.46
N ASP A 217 23.72 1.14 2.75
CA ASP A 217 23.13 0.39 3.87
C ASP A 217 21.61 0.34 3.84
N SER A 218 20.93 1.42 3.44
CA SER A 218 19.46 1.45 3.33
C SER A 218 18.98 0.42 2.33
N PHE A 219 19.58 0.39 1.14
CA PHE A 219 19.25 -0.59 0.10
C PHE A 219 19.53 -2.02 0.56
N ARG A 220 20.69 -2.27 1.22
CA ARG A 220 21.03 -3.61 1.71
C ARG A 220 20.03 -4.15 2.73
N LYS A 221 19.40 -3.26 3.53
CA LYS A 221 18.35 -3.63 4.50
C LYS A 221 16.99 -3.90 3.85
N GLU A 222 16.72 -3.27 2.70
CA GLU A 222 15.48 -3.46 1.95
C GLU A 222 15.49 -4.72 1.07
N LEU A 223 16.66 -5.30 0.80
CA LEU A 223 16.75 -6.54 0.03
C LEU A 223 16.13 -7.72 0.82
N PRO A 224 15.30 -8.55 0.16
CA PRO A 224 14.73 -9.74 0.78
C PRO A 224 15.84 -10.75 1.15
N PRO A 225 15.69 -11.55 2.23
CA PRO A 225 16.60 -12.65 2.50
C PRO A 225 16.49 -13.68 1.37
N GLY A 226 17.63 -14.22 0.93
CA GLY A 226 17.69 -15.19 -0.17
C GLY A 226 16.78 -16.42 0.07
N LYS A 227 16.34 -17.06 -1.02
CA LYS A 227 15.36 -18.18 -0.99
C LYS A 227 15.75 -19.33 -0.06
N ASP A 228 17.03 -19.56 0.17
CA ASP A 228 17.54 -20.60 1.09
C ASP A 228 17.14 -20.38 2.56
N ALA A 229 16.73 -19.16 2.95
CA ALA A 229 16.23 -18.84 4.28
C ALA A 229 14.70 -19.03 4.43
N VAL A 230 13.95 -19.18 3.33
CA VAL A 230 12.47 -19.16 3.29
C VAL A 230 11.87 -20.58 3.14
N ALA A 231 12.71 -21.61 2.96
CA ALA A 231 12.30 -23.01 2.72
C ALA A 231 11.57 -23.72 3.88
N GLY A 232 10.98 -22.99 4.83
CA GLY A 232 10.28 -23.54 5.99
C GLY A 232 9.04 -22.77 6.46
N LEU A 233 8.52 -21.81 5.69
CA LEU A 233 7.35 -21.02 6.10
C LEU A 233 6.14 -21.20 5.15
N PRO A 234 4.91 -21.35 5.69
CA PRO A 234 3.71 -21.56 4.88
C PRO A 234 3.35 -20.28 4.11
N GLY A 235 3.29 -20.36 2.78
CA GLY A 235 3.02 -19.21 1.91
C GLY A 235 3.69 -19.27 0.52
N SER A 236 4.58 -20.25 0.28
CA SER A 236 5.26 -20.43 -1.02
C SER A 236 4.35 -20.77 -2.20
N ASP A 237 3.08 -21.06 -1.96
CA ASP A 237 2.15 -21.55 -2.98
C ASP A 237 1.55 -20.44 -3.86
N CYS A 238 1.69 -19.16 -3.50
CA CYS A 238 1.14 -18.05 -4.28
C CYS A 238 1.92 -17.75 -5.58
N VAL A 239 3.14 -18.27 -5.74
CA VAL A 239 4.02 -17.90 -6.86
C VAL A 239 3.77 -18.76 -8.12
N ASN A 240 3.17 -19.94 -8.00
CA ASN A 240 3.11 -20.92 -9.09
C ASN A 240 1.85 -20.86 -9.98
N SER A 241 0.89 -19.96 -9.73
CA SER A 241 -0.38 -19.93 -10.48
C SER A 241 -0.36 -19.11 -11.78
N LEU A 242 0.76 -18.47 -12.14
CA LEU A 242 0.85 -17.61 -13.33
C LEU A 242 1.33 -18.33 -14.61
N GLU A 243 1.72 -19.61 -14.55
CA GLU A 243 2.25 -20.32 -15.73
C GLU A 243 1.21 -20.92 -16.68
N ASN A 244 -0.11 -20.75 -16.44
CA ASN A 244 -1.11 -21.46 -17.25
C ASN A 244 -2.34 -20.64 -17.64
N THR A 245 -2.13 -19.47 -18.26
CA THR A 245 -3.20 -18.78 -19.01
C THR A 245 -2.70 -18.04 -20.25
N ALA A 246 -1.83 -18.70 -21.04
CA ALA A 246 -1.53 -18.28 -22.40
C ALA A 246 -2.25 -19.19 -23.40
N GLY A 247 -3.53 -18.92 -23.67
CA GLY A 247 -4.28 -19.64 -24.69
C GLY A 247 -5.69 -19.08 -24.89
N GLN A 248 -5.93 -18.52 -26.08
CA GLN A 248 -7.21 -18.05 -26.64
C GLN A 248 -7.67 -16.63 -26.27
N ALA A 249 -7.08 -15.64 -26.95
CA ALA A 249 -7.78 -14.38 -27.23
C ALA A 249 -8.31 -14.41 -28.68
N GLY A 250 -9.63 -14.41 -28.81
CA GLY A 250 -10.36 -14.36 -30.08
C GLY A 250 -10.33 -12.98 -30.72
N SER A 251 -10.42 -12.98 -32.04
CA SER A 251 -10.43 -11.82 -32.93
C SER A 251 -11.61 -10.87 -32.67
N GLY A 252 -11.33 -9.60 -32.41
CA GLY A 252 -12.31 -8.51 -32.42
C GLY A 252 -11.67 -7.23 -32.98
N THR A 253 -12.25 -6.67 -34.03
CA THR A 253 -11.82 -5.45 -34.75
C THR A 253 -11.91 -4.18 -33.90
N PRO A 254 -11.05 -3.17 -34.14
CA PRO A 254 -11.01 -1.94 -33.34
C PRO A 254 -12.04 -0.92 -33.83
N SER A 255 -12.79 -0.34 -32.91
CA SER A 255 -13.64 0.82 -33.16
C SER A 255 -13.16 2.01 -32.34
N ASP A 256 -12.91 3.11 -33.05
CA ASP A 256 -12.51 4.43 -32.58
C ASP A 256 -13.22 4.88 -31.30
N ARG A 257 -12.45 5.42 -30.33
CA ARG A 257 -12.95 6.49 -29.48
C ARG A 257 -11.85 7.46 -29.08
N THR A 258 -12.13 8.71 -29.43
CA THR A 258 -11.32 9.91 -29.42
C THR A 258 -10.87 10.33 -28.02
N THR A 259 -9.60 10.67 -27.91
CA THR A 259 -8.93 11.26 -26.75
C THR A 259 -9.35 12.73 -26.57
N LEU A 260 -9.76 13.09 -25.34
CA LEU A 260 -9.86 14.49 -24.92
C LEU A 260 -8.62 14.85 -24.09
N GLN A 261 -7.84 15.78 -24.66
CA GLN A 261 -6.71 16.44 -24.00
C GLN A 261 -7.21 17.31 -22.83
N SER A 262 -6.53 17.24 -21.69
CA SER A 262 -6.48 18.37 -20.76
C SER A 262 -5.02 18.68 -20.45
N ASN A 263 -4.58 19.86 -20.91
CA ASN A 263 -3.31 20.47 -20.58
C ASN A 263 -3.39 21.05 -19.16
N ARG A 264 -2.43 20.74 -18.29
CA ARG A 264 -2.01 21.68 -17.24
C ARG A 264 -0.51 21.59 -17.00
N THR A 265 0.13 22.72 -17.29
CA THR A 265 1.53 23.05 -17.08
C THR A 265 1.71 23.53 -15.65
N THR A 266 2.58 22.90 -14.86
CA THR A 266 3.21 23.56 -13.70
C THR A 266 4.66 23.09 -13.57
N SER A 267 5.54 24.05 -13.25
CA SER A 267 6.99 23.90 -13.18
C SER A 267 7.44 23.31 -11.84
N PRO A 268 8.56 22.55 -11.78
CA PRO A 268 9.07 22.02 -10.53
C PRO A 268 9.85 23.10 -9.78
N SER A 269 9.52 23.32 -8.51
CA SER A 269 10.35 24.10 -7.58
C SER A 269 10.98 23.16 -6.57
N ASP A 270 12.30 23.25 -6.46
CA ASP A 270 13.16 22.57 -5.49
C ASP A 270 12.64 22.74 -4.06
N ARG A 271 12.43 21.62 -3.36
CA ARG A 271 12.60 21.56 -1.90
C ARG A 271 13.33 20.28 -1.52
N THR A 272 14.58 20.48 -1.15
CA THR A 272 15.38 19.60 -0.31
C THR A 272 14.69 19.43 1.05
N THR A 273 14.24 18.21 1.36
CA THR A 273 13.92 17.77 2.72
C THR A 273 14.86 16.62 3.08
N SER A 274 15.55 16.79 4.21
CA SER A 274 16.51 15.84 4.77
C SER A 274 15.81 14.55 5.26
N PRO A 275 16.44 13.36 5.17
CA PRO A 275 15.83 12.11 5.58
C PRO A 275 16.26 11.74 7.00
N SER A 276 15.34 11.83 7.95
CA SER A 276 15.47 11.17 9.25
C SER A 276 14.06 10.85 9.74
N ASP A 277 13.86 9.57 10.05
CA ASP A 277 12.62 8.93 10.51
C ASP A 277 11.65 8.48 9.41
N ARG A 278 12.05 7.40 8.71
CA ARG A 278 11.07 6.48 8.09
C ARG A 278 10.72 5.39 9.10
N THR A 279 9.51 5.52 9.63
CA THR A 279 8.79 4.53 10.42
C THR A 279 8.81 3.18 9.69
N THR A 280 9.26 2.14 10.37
CA THR A 280 9.28 0.76 9.86
C THR A 280 7.85 0.31 9.56
N LEU A 281 7.49 0.29 8.27
CA LEU A 281 6.34 -0.45 7.72
C LEU A 281 6.44 -1.94 8.15
N PRO A 282 5.36 -2.75 8.08
CA PRO A 282 5.40 -4.18 8.41
C PRO A 282 6.28 -4.93 7.39
N SER A 283 7.59 -4.79 7.55
CA SER A 283 8.65 -5.23 6.66
C SER A 283 8.92 -6.72 6.76
N ASP A 284 8.49 -7.38 7.83
CA ASP A 284 8.96 -8.74 8.13
C ASP A 284 8.41 -9.82 7.19
N LYS A 285 7.25 -9.59 6.54
CA LYS A 285 6.69 -10.54 5.54
C LYS A 285 6.90 -10.10 4.08
N LEU A 286 6.88 -8.80 3.77
CA LEU A 286 7.32 -8.31 2.44
C LEU A 286 8.80 -8.65 2.20
N ALA A 287 9.61 -8.70 3.25
CA ALA A 287 10.97 -9.22 3.18
C ALA A 287 11.02 -10.66 2.62
N THR A 288 9.99 -11.48 2.73
CA THR A 288 10.02 -12.87 2.21
C THR A 288 9.58 -13.00 0.75
N CYS A 289 9.05 -11.93 0.14
CA CYS A 289 8.63 -11.91 -1.25
C CYS A 289 9.78 -11.46 -2.18
N PRO A 290 9.85 -11.98 -3.41
CA PRO A 290 10.83 -11.50 -4.36
C PRO A 290 10.57 -10.02 -4.70
N ALA A 291 11.62 -9.19 -4.65
CA ALA A 291 11.53 -7.75 -4.87
C ALA A 291 11.75 -7.37 -6.34
N ASN A 292 10.94 -6.46 -6.90
CA ASN A 292 11.20 -5.88 -8.22
C ASN A 292 11.98 -4.58 -8.07
N LEU A 293 13.16 -4.51 -8.69
CA LEU A 293 14.08 -3.38 -8.56
C LEU A 293 14.13 -2.61 -9.88
N LEU A 294 13.68 -1.36 -9.89
CA LEU A 294 13.87 -0.46 -11.03
C LEU A 294 15.23 0.23 -10.90
N ALA A 295 16.14 -0.04 -11.83
CA ALA A 295 17.45 0.60 -11.86
C ALA A 295 17.73 1.18 -13.24
N ALA A 296 18.50 2.27 -13.31
CA ALA A 296 19.14 2.72 -14.53
C ALA A 296 20.61 2.24 -14.56
N GLY A 297 21.20 2.10 -15.74
CA GLY A 297 22.59 1.65 -15.87
C GLY A 297 23.60 2.52 -15.12
N GLU A 298 23.35 3.83 -14.99
CA GLU A 298 24.16 4.76 -14.21
C GLU A 298 24.18 4.44 -12.71
N VAL A 299 23.09 3.87 -12.18
CA VAL A 299 23.00 3.47 -10.77
C VAL A 299 23.95 2.29 -10.52
N LEU A 300 24.06 1.37 -11.47
CA LEU A 300 25.00 0.24 -11.40
C LEU A 300 26.46 0.72 -11.45
N ASP A 301 26.76 1.70 -12.30
CA ASP A 301 28.08 2.35 -12.31
C ASP A 301 28.39 3.04 -10.97
N CYS A 302 27.40 3.72 -10.36
CA CYS A 302 27.56 4.36 -9.04
C CYS A 302 27.76 3.31 -7.94
N MET A 303 26.98 2.23 -7.92
CA MET A 303 27.19 1.12 -6.97
C MET A 303 28.60 0.53 -7.12
N ALA A 304 29.06 0.28 -8.34
CA ALA A 304 30.40 -0.27 -8.57
C ALA A 304 31.53 0.66 -8.07
N ARG A 305 31.33 1.97 -8.15
CA ARG A 305 32.33 2.98 -7.75
C ARG A 305 32.30 3.29 -6.26
N ASP A 306 31.11 3.52 -5.71
CA ASP A 306 30.93 4.15 -4.40
C ASP A 306 30.44 3.15 -3.33
N GLU A 307 29.69 2.11 -3.73
CA GLU A 307 29.07 1.13 -2.81
C GLU A 307 29.19 -0.32 -3.35
N PRO A 308 30.41 -0.85 -3.50
CA PRO A 308 30.64 -2.16 -4.12
C PRO A 308 29.97 -3.31 -3.34
N GLU A 309 29.79 -3.14 -2.02
CA GLU A 309 29.05 -4.07 -1.19
C GLU A 309 27.56 -4.15 -1.56
N SER A 310 26.93 -3.02 -1.90
CA SER A 310 25.55 -3.01 -2.41
C SER A 310 25.44 -3.70 -3.76
N LEU A 311 26.43 -3.53 -4.65
CA LEU A 311 26.45 -4.24 -5.93
C LEU A 311 26.57 -5.76 -5.74
N ALA A 312 27.43 -6.20 -4.81
CA ALA A 312 27.58 -7.61 -4.48
C ALA A 312 26.28 -8.19 -3.88
N ALA A 313 25.61 -7.46 -2.99
CA ALA A 313 24.33 -7.86 -2.42
C ALA A 313 23.23 -7.95 -3.49
N LEU A 314 23.15 -6.98 -4.39
CA LEU A 314 22.23 -7.01 -5.54
C LEU A 314 22.49 -8.24 -6.42
N LYS A 315 23.76 -8.50 -6.77
CA LYS A 315 24.12 -9.66 -7.59
C LYS A 315 23.68 -10.97 -6.94
N LYS A 316 23.94 -11.13 -5.65
CA LYS A 316 23.49 -12.29 -4.88
C LYS A 316 21.96 -12.41 -4.87
N ALA A 317 21.25 -11.32 -4.64
CA ALA A 317 19.78 -11.33 -4.61
C ALA A 317 19.16 -11.79 -5.96
N LEU A 318 19.79 -11.42 -7.08
CA LEU A 318 19.41 -11.82 -8.43
C LEU A 318 19.74 -13.31 -8.69
N GLU A 319 20.91 -13.78 -8.27
CA GLU A 319 21.34 -15.18 -8.40
C GLU A 319 20.42 -16.12 -7.61
N ASP A 320 20.04 -15.72 -6.40
CA ASP A 320 19.15 -16.47 -5.51
C ASP A 320 17.66 -16.32 -5.92
N GLY A 321 17.36 -15.51 -6.95
CA GLY A 321 16.01 -15.25 -7.46
C GLY A 321 15.08 -14.58 -6.44
N SER A 322 15.66 -13.89 -5.45
CA SER A 322 14.97 -13.07 -4.45
C SER A 322 14.73 -11.64 -4.92
N ALA A 323 15.36 -11.23 -6.03
CA ALA A 323 15.04 -9.97 -6.69
C ALA A 323 14.99 -10.16 -8.21
N GLU A 324 14.22 -9.31 -8.89
CA GLU A 324 14.20 -9.18 -10.35
C GLU A 324 14.48 -7.72 -10.75
N LEU A 325 15.22 -7.54 -11.85
CA LEU A 325 15.57 -6.21 -12.35
C LEU A 325 14.64 -5.77 -13.47
N ILE A 326 14.11 -4.56 -13.28
CA ILE A 326 13.41 -3.79 -14.29
C ILE A 326 14.33 -2.63 -14.71
N GLY A 327 14.49 -2.43 -16.02
CA GLY A 327 15.27 -1.29 -16.52
C GLY A 327 15.77 -1.51 -17.93
N GLY A 328 16.88 -0.87 -18.30
CA GLY A 328 17.48 -1.06 -19.62
C GLY A 328 18.11 0.19 -20.23
N GLU A 329 17.65 1.38 -19.84
CA GLU A 329 18.32 2.63 -20.22
C GLU A 329 19.54 2.87 -19.33
N TYR A 330 20.56 3.56 -19.86
CA TYR A 330 21.68 4.00 -19.04
C TYR A 330 21.26 5.09 -18.05
N CYS A 331 20.47 6.05 -18.51
CA CYS A 331 19.83 7.10 -17.72
C CYS A 331 18.51 7.46 -18.40
N GLU A 332 17.55 7.97 -17.64
CA GLU A 332 16.23 8.34 -18.19
C GLU A 332 16.33 9.62 -19.02
N ALA A 333 16.16 9.50 -20.34
CA ALA A 333 16.19 10.63 -21.27
C ALA A 333 14.78 10.98 -21.79
N PRO A 334 14.56 12.20 -22.33
CA PRO A 334 13.28 12.58 -22.91
C PRO A 334 13.06 11.90 -24.26
N LEU A 335 12.74 10.59 -24.26
CA LEU A 335 12.58 9.76 -25.48
C LEU A 335 11.66 10.37 -26.55
N PRO A 336 10.56 11.07 -26.23
CA PRO A 336 9.75 11.72 -27.26
C PRO A 336 10.48 12.80 -28.07
N LEU A 337 11.59 13.35 -27.55
CA LEU A 337 12.43 14.35 -28.22
C LEU A 337 13.62 13.74 -28.96
N LEU A 338 13.79 12.42 -28.90
CA LEU A 338 14.94 11.71 -29.48
C LEU A 338 14.55 10.96 -30.76
N GLY A 339 15.47 10.93 -31.72
CA GLY A 339 15.38 10.04 -32.88
C GLY A 339 15.55 8.57 -32.47
N PRO A 340 14.98 7.60 -33.22
CA PRO A 340 15.06 6.18 -32.91
C PRO A 340 16.50 5.66 -32.68
N GLU A 341 17.48 6.20 -33.40
CA GLU A 341 18.89 5.83 -33.28
C GLU A 341 19.49 6.27 -31.93
N ALA A 342 19.09 7.45 -31.43
CA ALA A 342 19.52 7.93 -30.13
C ALA A 342 18.90 7.10 -28.99
N ILE A 343 17.64 6.71 -29.13
CA ILE A 343 16.96 5.80 -28.19
C ILE A 343 17.68 4.45 -28.15
N ASP A 344 17.99 3.89 -29.33
CA ASP A 344 18.68 2.62 -29.47
C ASP A 344 20.10 2.66 -28.88
N LEU A 345 20.83 3.77 -29.05
CA LEU A 345 22.15 3.98 -28.44
C LEU A 345 22.08 4.06 -26.91
N LEU A 346 21.09 4.74 -26.35
CA LEU A 346 20.89 4.85 -24.90
C LEU A 346 20.59 3.48 -24.27
N LEU A 347 19.74 2.69 -24.92
CA LEU A 347 19.45 1.31 -24.51
C LEU A 347 20.69 0.42 -24.63
N ALA A 348 21.46 0.53 -25.71
CA ALA A 348 22.69 -0.24 -25.88
C ALA A 348 23.71 0.07 -24.78
N ARG A 349 23.87 1.35 -24.42
CA ARG A 349 24.73 1.78 -23.31
C ARG A 349 24.23 1.27 -21.97
N GLY A 350 22.93 1.30 -21.73
CA GLY A 350 22.31 0.79 -20.51
C GLY A 350 22.56 -0.71 -20.36
N LEU A 351 22.17 -1.49 -21.36
CA LEU A 351 22.39 -2.95 -21.40
C LEU A 351 23.87 -3.32 -21.18
N ALA A 352 24.81 -2.57 -21.76
CA ALA A 352 26.24 -2.81 -21.54
C ALA A 352 26.68 -2.58 -20.07
N ALA A 353 26.01 -1.69 -19.33
CA ALA A 353 26.28 -1.50 -17.90
C ALA A 353 25.76 -2.69 -17.07
N TYR A 354 24.57 -3.23 -17.39
CA TYR A 354 24.07 -4.44 -16.76
C TYR A 354 24.99 -5.64 -17.01
N GLU A 355 25.43 -5.84 -18.26
CA GLU A 355 26.34 -6.93 -18.60
C GLU A 355 27.69 -6.80 -17.89
N ARG A 356 28.24 -5.59 -17.81
CA ARG A 356 29.53 -5.31 -17.16
C ARG A 356 29.50 -5.65 -15.67
N HIS A 357 28.46 -5.20 -14.97
CA HIS A 357 28.44 -5.24 -13.50
C HIS A 357 27.70 -6.44 -12.92
N LEU A 358 26.66 -6.91 -13.61
CA LEU A 358 25.78 -7.97 -13.13
C LEU A 358 25.86 -9.25 -13.97
N GLN A 359 26.52 -9.21 -15.14
CA GLN A 359 26.57 -10.34 -16.09
C GLN A 359 25.18 -10.86 -16.49
N LEU A 360 24.18 -9.98 -16.42
CA LEU A 360 22.78 -10.25 -16.72
C LEU A 360 22.24 -9.15 -17.63
N ARG A 361 21.18 -9.45 -18.39
CA ARG A 361 20.38 -8.47 -19.12
C ARG A 361 18.96 -8.44 -18.58
N PRO A 362 18.40 -7.26 -18.27
CA PRO A 362 17.00 -7.16 -17.89
C PRO A 362 16.10 -7.59 -19.06
N THR A 363 15.06 -8.36 -18.76
CA THR A 363 14.04 -8.82 -19.71
C THR A 363 12.82 -7.90 -19.73
N VAL A 364 12.60 -7.18 -18.64
CA VAL A 364 11.54 -6.19 -18.48
C VAL A 364 12.13 -4.79 -18.59
N PHE A 365 11.71 -4.07 -19.63
CA PHE A 365 12.02 -2.66 -19.75
C PHE A 365 11.25 -1.88 -18.69
N GLY A 366 11.88 -0.93 -18.01
CA GLY A 366 11.09 0.01 -17.23
C GLY A 366 11.72 1.37 -17.04
N ARG A 367 10.84 2.34 -16.81
CA ARG A 367 11.19 3.76 -16.63
C ARG A 367 10.12 4.52 -15.87
N ARG A 368 10.52 5.57 -15.17
CA ARG A 368 9.67 6.50 -14.44
C ARG A 368 9.51 7.83 -15.18
N ARG A 369 10.61 8.45 -15.61
CA ARG A 369 10.53 9.81 -16.18
C ARG A 369 10.49 9.82 -17.70
N PHE A 370 9.84 10.86 -18.20
CA PHE A 370 9.65 11.20 -19.61
C PHE A 370 8.86 10.13 -20.38
N GLY A 371 7.71 10.50 -20.95
CA GLY A 371 6.69 9.55 -21.41
C GLY A 371 7.10 8.55 -22.51
N LEU A 372 6.14 7.69 -22.86
CA LEU A 372 6.27 6.69 -23.92
C LEU A 372 6.33 7.35 -25.33
N THR A 373 7.08 6.74 -26.25
CA THR A 373 7.11 7.13 -27.67
C THR A 373 6.60 5.98 -28.54
N PRO A 374 5.84 6.23 -29.63
CA PRO A 374 5.33 5.18 -30.52
C PRO A 374 6.40 4.26 -31.13
N ALA A 375 7.65 4.74 -31.23
CA ALA A 375 8.76 3.95 -31.77
C ALA A 375 9.30 2.91 -30.76
N LEU A 376 9.01 3.07 -29.47
CA LEU A 376 9.62 2.30 -28.39
C LEU A 376 9.33 0.79 -28.47
N PRO A 377 8.09 0.31 -28.72
CA PRO A 377 7.82 -1.14 -28.74
C PRO A 377 8.65 -1.89 -29.78
N GLY A 378 8.86 -1.31 -30.96
CA GLY A 378 9.67 -1.89 -32.02
C GLY A 378 11.16 -1.97 -31.65
N ILE A 379 11.68 -0.94 -30.98
CA ILE A 379 13.08 -0.89 -30.51
C ILE A 379 13.28 -1.92 -29.39
N LEU A 380 12.39 -1.96 -28.40
CA LEU A 380 12.47 -2.89 -27.27
C LEU A 380 12.45 -4.35 -27.72
N ARG A 381 11.55 -4.72 -28.65
CA ARG A 381 11.51 -6.08 -29.22
C ARG A 381 12.82 -6.46 -29.92
N ARG A 382 13.42 -5.55 -30.70
CA ARG A 382 14.72 -5.82 -31.36
C ARG A 382 15.86 -6.01 -30.36
N ARG A 383 15.76 -5.40 -29.17
CA ARG A 383 16.75 -5.50 -28.09
C ARG A 383 16.49 -6.67 -27.14
N GLY A 384 15.42 -7.45 -27.35
CA GLY A 384 15.14 -8.68 -26.61
C GLY A 384 14.30 -8.50 -25.34
N PHE A 385 13.69 -7.32 -25.13
CA PHE A 385 12.77 -7.13 -24.01
C PHE A 385 11.45 -7.87 -24.25
N ALA A 386 10.95 -8.55 -23.22
CA ALA A 386 9.71 -9.31 -23.24
C ALA A 386 8.51 -8.47 -22.77
N ALA A 387 8.74 -7.52 -21.87
CA ALA A 387 7.72 -6.64 -21.30
C ALA A 387 8.26 -5.22 -21.12
N ALA A 388 7.33 -4.28 -20.92
CA ALA A 388 7.63 -2.90 -20.64
C ALA A 388 6.73 -2.39 -19.51
N PHE A 389 7.33 -1.63 -18.61
CA PHE A 389 6.69 -1.01 -17.46
C PHE A 389 6.96 0.49 -17.45
N HIS A 390 5.95 1.31 -17.21
CA HIS A 390 6.11 2.75 -17.11
C HIS A 390 5.27 3.30 -15.97
N CYS A 391 5.92 3.96 -15.02
CA CYS A 391 5.25 4.77 -14.01
C CYS A 391 5.11 6.20 -14.51
N THR A 392 3.90 6.74 -14.55
CA THR A 392 3.69 8.19 -14.63
C THR A 392 3.70 8.73 -13.21
N LEU A 393 4.90 9.02 -12.68
CA LEU A 393 5.08 9.72 -11.40
C LEU A 393 5.48 11.17 -11.64
#